data_AF-A0A940M512-F1
#
_entry.id   AF-A0A940M512-F1
#
_cell.length_a   1.000
_cell.length_b   1.000
_cell.length_c   1.000
_cell.angle_alpha   90.00
_cell.angle_beta   90.00
_cell.angle_gamma   90.00
#
_symmetry.space_group_name_H-M   'P 1'
#
loop_
_entity.id
_entity.type
_entity.pdbx_description
1 polymer ?
#
loop_
_entity_poly.entity_id
_entity_poly.type
_entity_poly.pdbx_seq_one_letter_code
_entity_poly.pdbx_strand_id
1 'polypeptide(L)'
;MTTAKPTQPPKAGARPSIRVDDQLAADLAVLMSTGANLSDAIRTAVGQAADMYRTAWAQGVCPPATAPVLLAYQMQQQPTGNRPASSGYDRPSDARPTPRGMGRRLPAPPVGRILHP
;
A
#
# COMPACT_ATOMS: atom_id res chain seq x y z
N MET A 1 -32.66 0.21 -2.78
CA MET A 1 -32.09 -0.32 -1.53
C MET A 1 -30.84 0.49 -1.20
N THR A 2 -30.93 1.44 -0.26
CA THR A 2 -29.80 2.25 0.19
C THR A 2 -29.12 1.54 1.36
N THR A 3 -27.95 0.95 1.13
CA THR A 3 -27.12 0.37 2.19
C THR A 3 -26.68 1.48 3.14
N ALA A 4 -26.96 1.31 4.43
CA ALA A 4 -26.54 2.24 5.48
C ALA A 4 -25.01 2.36 5.50
N LYS A 5 -24.49 3.60 5.60
CA LYS A 5 -23.07 3.85 5.77
C LYS A 5 -22.61 3.21 7.10
N PRO A 6 -21.51 2.44 7.13
CA PRO A 6 -20.98 1.95 8.38
C PRO A 6 -20.60 3.14 9.27
N THR A 7 -21.25 3.24 10.43
CA THR A 7 -21.05 4.31 11.43
C THR A 7 -19.83 4.05 12.31
N GLN A 8 -19.21 2.88 12.19
CA GLN A 8 -18.01 2.51 12.93
C GLN A 8 -16.78 2.50 12.02
N PRO A 9 -15.60 2.90 12.54
CA PRO A 9 -14.34 2.78 11.82
C PRO A 9 -14.08 1.33 11.38
N PRO A 10 -13.45 1.11 10.21
CA PRO A 10 -13.03 -0.22 9.79
C PRO A 10 -12.10 -0.87 10.82
N LYS A 11 -12.24 -2.18 11.02
CA LYS A 11 -11.32 -2.97 11.86
C LYS A 11 -9.94 -3.06 11.21
N ALA A 12 -8.90 -3.22 12.04
CA ALA A 12 -7.55 -3.48 11.54
C ALA A 12 -7.54 -4.72 10.61
N GLY A 13 -6.82 -4.62 9.48
CA GLY A 13 -6.77 -5.68 8.46
C GLY A 13 -7.98 -5.72 7.51
N ALA A 14 -9.03 -4.92 7.74
CA ALA A 14 -10.13 -4.77 6.79
C ALA A 14 -9.64 -4.14 5.47
N ARG A 15 -10.35 -4.45 4.38
CA ARG A 15 -10.11 -3.87 3.04
C ARG A 15 -11.28 -2.98 2.65
N PRO A 16 -11.37 -1.75 3.19
CA PRO A 16 -12.39 -0.81 2.77
C PRO A 16 -12.19 -0.42 1.30
N SER A 17 -13.28 -0.17 0.59
CA SER A 17 -13.25 0.39 -0.76
C SER A 17 -13.85 1.80 -0.73
N ILE A 18 -13.20 2.72 -1.46
CA ILE A 18 -13.64 4.11 -1.61
C ILE A 18 -13.61 4.41 -3.10
N ARG A 19 -14.65 5.09 -3.60
CA ARG A 19 -14.66 5.58 -4.98
C ARG A 19 -13.66 6.72 -5.10
N VAL A 20 -12.87 6.70 -6.16
CA VAL A 20 -11.93 7.77 -6.49
C VAL A 20 -12.61 8.68 -7.49
N ASP A 21 -12.90 9.90 -7.07
CA ASP A 21 -13.32 10.98 -7.98
C ASP A 21 -12.10 11.74 -8.50
N ASP A 22 -12.34 12.69 -9.41
CA ASP A 22 -11.26 13.43 -10.09
C ASP A 22 -10.40 14.23 -9.11
N GLN A 23 -11.01 14.79 -8.06
CA GLN A 23 -10.27 15.56 -7.05
C GLN A 23 -9.38 14.64 -6.21
N LEU A 24 -9.92 13.52 -5.72
CA LEU A 24 -9.13 12.55 -4.97
C LEU A 24 -8.01 11.96 -5.83
N ALA A 25 -8.26 11.73 -7.12
CA ALA A 25 -7.23 11.29 -8.05
C ALA A 25 -6.09 12.33 -8.18
N ALA A 26 -6.42 13.61 -8.32
CA ALA A 26 -5.44 14.70 -8.40
C ALA A 26 -4.62 14.83 -7.11
N ASP A 27 -5.28 14.78 -5.94
CA ASP A 27 -4.61 14.88 -4.64
C ASP A 27 -3.66 13.69 -4.41
N LEU A 28 -4.09 12.48 -4.76
CA LEU A 28 -3.24 11.29 -4.69
C LEU A 28 -2.04 11.39 -5.62
N ALA A 29 -2.20 11.96 -6.82
CA ALA A 29 -1.08 12.18 -7.73
C ALA A 29 -0.02 13.11 -7.13
N VAL A 30 -0.43 14.17 -6.42
CA VAL A 30 0.50 15.06 -5.70
C VAL A 30 1.26 14.29 -4.63
N LEU A 31 0.57 13.50 -3.80
CA LEU A 31 1.24 12.72 -2.74
C LEU A 31 2.17 11.63 -3.30
N MET A 32 1.78 10.99 -4.40
CA MET A 32 2.56 9.92 -5.02
C MET A 32 3.75 10.45 -5.83
N SER A 33 3.77 11.74 -6.18
CA SER A 33 4.90 12.38 -6.86
C SER A 33 6.22 12.30 -6.06
N THR A 34 6.14 12.06 -4.76
CA THR A 34 7.30 11.83 -3.88
C THR A 34 7.83 10.39 -3.92
N GLY A 35 7.31 9.54 -4.81
CA GLY A 35 7.66 8.12 -4.92
C GLY A 35 6.91 7.19 -3.96
N ALA A 36 5.88 7.68 -3.27
CA ALA A 36 5.02 6.84 -2.44
C ALA A 36 4.03 6.03 -3.30
N ASN A 37 3.75 4.79 -2.91
CA ASN A 37 2.63 4.05 -3.50
C ASN A 37 1.27 4.54 -2.93
N LEU A 38 0.17 4.14 -3.56
CA LEU A 38 -1.19 4.54 -3.17
C LEU A 38 -1.51 4.24 -1.69
N SER A 39 -1.12 3.07 -1.20
CA SER A 39 -1.41 2.67 0.20
C SER A 39 -0.64 3.54 1.19
N ASP A 40 0.62 3.85 0.90
CA ASP A 40 1.46 4.72 1.72
C ASP A 40 0.95 6.17 1.69
N ALA A 41 0.53 6.66 0.53
CA ALA A 41 -0.08 7.98 0.38
C ALA A 41 -1.36 8.12 1.23
N ILE A 42 -2.27 7.14 1.14
CA ILE A 42 -3.52 7.14 1.94
C ILE A 42 -3.20 7.06 3.44
N ARG A 43 -2.30 6.16 3.86
CA ARG A 43 -1.91 6.04 5.28
C ARG A 43 -1.31 7.36 5.80
N THR A 44 -0.47 8.00 5.01
CA THR A 44 0.16 9.28 5.36
C THR A 44 -0.89 10.38 5.51
N ALA A 45 -1.76 10.55 4.51
CA ALA A 45 -2.80 11.58 4.54
C ALA A 45 -3.77 11.42 5.72
N VAL A 46 -4.24 10.19 5.97
CA VAL A 46 -5.13 9.90 7.11
C VAL A 46 -4.40 10.09 8.44
N GLY A 47 -3.14 9.69 8.52
CA GLY A 47 -2.29 9.90 9.71
C GLY A 47 -2.14 11.38 10.04
N GLN A 48 -1.77 12.20 9.05
CA GLN A 48 -1.62 13.65 9.20
C GLN A 48 -2.93 14.33 9.64
N ALA A 49 -4.07 14.00 9.01
CA ALA A 49 -5.36 14.51 9.42
C ALA A 49 -5.72 14.11 10.86
N ALA A 50 -5.48 12.85 11.23
CA ALA A 50 -5.75 12.39 12.60
C ALA A 50 -4.82 13.02 13.65
N ASP A 51 -3.55 13.27 13.32
CA ASP A 51 -2.59 13.97 14.18
C ASP A 51 -3.01 15.43 14.40
N MET A 52 -3.51 16.11 13.37
CA MET A 52 -4.08 17.46 13.49
C MET A 52 -5.25 17.47 14.48
N TYR A 53 -6.19 16.52 14.39
CA TYR A 53 -7.35 16.43 15.30
C TYR A 53 -6.91 16.16 16.73
N ARG A 54 -6.04 15.17 16.94
CA ARG A 54 -5.49 14.84 18.27
C ARG A 54 -4.76 16.03 18.88
N THR A 55 -3.98 16.76 18.10
CA THR A 55 -3.24 17.94 18.56
C THR A 55 -4.20 19.07 18.93
N ALA A 56 -5.19 19.37 18.09
CA ALA A 56 -6.16 20.43 18.36
C ALA A 56 -6.94 20.18 19.67
N TRP A 57 -7.36 18.93 19.92
CA TRP A 57 -8.05 18.57 21.16
C TRP A 57 -7.12 18.59 22.38
N ALA A 58 -5.90 18.06 22.25
CA ALA A 58 -4.93 18.04 23.34
C ALA A 58 -4.50 19.43 23.79
N GLN A 59 -4.45 20.39 22.86
CA GLN A 59 -4.08 21.79 23.13
C GLN A 59 -5.29 22.69 23.42
N GLY A 60 -6.52 22.14 23.44
CA GLY A 60 -7.74 22.91 23.72
C GLY A 60 -8.12 23.93 22.64
N VAL A 61 -7.58 23.81 21.42
CA VAL A 61 -7.92 24.69 20.28
C VAL A 61 -9.39 24.52 19.88
N CYS A 62 -9.90 23.29 19.97
CA CYS A 62 -11.33 23.01 19.88
C CYS A 62 -11.73 21.89 20.85
N PRO A 63 -13.02 21.80 21.26
CA PRO A 63 -13.49 20.74 22.13
C PRO A 63 -13.29 19.35 21.52
N PRO A 64 -13.14 18.29 22.36
CA PRO A 64 -13.11 16.92 21.87
C PRO A 64 -14.29 16.60 20.95
N ALA A 65 -14.03 15.76 19.94
CA ALA A 65 -14.99 15.40 18.89
C ALA A 65 -15.46 16.56 17.97
N THR A 66 -14.84 17.74 18.06
CA THR A 66 -15.07 18.84 17.11
C THR A 66 -13.99 18.83 16.03
N ALA A 67 -14.37 18.95 14.77
CA ALA A 67 -13.41 19.01 13.66
C ALA A 67 -12.66 20.37 13.69
N PRO A 68 -11.32 20.39 13.80
CA PRO A 68 -10.56 21.62 13.67
C PRO A 68 -10.50 22.08 12.20
N VAL A 69 -10.30 23.39 12.01
CA VAL A 69 -10.00 24.00 10.71
C VAL A 69 -8.52 24.36 10.68
N LEU A 70 -7.80 23.90 9.66
CA LEU A 70 -6.39 24.26 9.47
C LEU A 70 -6.29 25.69 8.95
N LEU A 71 -5.71 26.60 9.74
CA LEU A 71 -5.54 28.01 9.36
C LEU A 71 -4.19 28.28 8.69
N ALA A 72 -3.13 27.63 9.16
CA ALA A 72 -1.78 27.79 8.65
C ALA A 72 -0.95 26.53 8.91
N TYR A 73 0.11 26.35 8.13
CA TYR A 73 1.07 25.27 8.30
C TYR A 73 2.50 25.79 8.17
N GLN A 74 3.43 25.17 8.90
CA GLN A 74 4.86 25.32 8.72
C GLN A 74 5.41 23.99 8.22
N MET A 75 6.10 24.00 7.09
CA MET A 75 6.69 22.78 6.51
C MET A 75 8.19 22.77 6.72
N GLN A 76 8.72 21.57 6.98
CA GLN A 76 10.14 21.28 6.90
C GLN A 76 10.33 20.18 5.87
N GLN A 77 11.37 20.29 5.04
CA GLN A 77 11.74 19.22 4.13
C GLN A 77 12.19 18.00 4.95
N GLN A 78 11.56 16.85 4.69
CA GLN A 78 12.06 15.57 5.21
C GLN A 78 13.47 15.36 4.64
N PRO A 79 14.49 15.07 5.47
CA PRO A 79 15.80 14.70 4.97
C PRO A 79 15.68 13.52 4.01
N THR A 80 16.27 13.65 2.82
CA THR A 80 16.26 12.59 1.79
C THR A 80 17.20 11.45 2.20
N GLY A 81 16.86 10.71 3.26
CA GLY A 81 17.49 9.44 3.58
C GLY A 81 16.81 8.35 2.77
N ASN A 82 17.59 7.58 1.99
CA ASN A 82 17.11 6.48 1.15
C ASN A 82 15.99 5.68 1.83
N ARG A 83 14.74 5.93 1.44
CA ARG A 83 13.60 5.11 1.87
C ARG A 83 13.79 3.76 1.19
N PRO A 84 13.96 2.64 1.92
CA PRO A 84 13.93 1.34 1.29
C PRO A 84 12.56 1.18 0.63
N ALA A 85 12.56 0.95 -0.68
CA ALA A 85 11.39 0.49 -1.40
C ALA A 85 11.10 -0.93 -0.92
N SER A 86 10.25 -1.06 0.10
CA SER A 86 9.71 -2.36 0.48
C SER A 86 8.31 -2.21 1.03
N SER A 87 7.37 -1.94 0.13
CA SER A 87 6.01 -2.39 0.37
C SER A 87 6.03 -3.92 0.22
N GLY A 88 5.56 -4.65 1.23
CA GLY A 88 5.47 -6.12 1.21
C GLY A 88 4.55 -6.69 0.10
N TYR A 89 3.99 -5.82 -0.75
CA TYR A 89 3.22 -6.16 -1.95
C TYR A 89 4.07 -6.28 -3.22
N ASP A 90 5.36 -5.92 -3.21
CA ASP A 90 6.25 -6.03 -4.37
C ASP A 90 6.78 -7.46 -4.64
N ARG A 91 6.28 -8.48 -3.92
CA ARG A 91 6.57 -9.87 -4.27
C ARG A 91 5.75 -10.26 -5.51
N PRO A 92 6.38 -10.70 -6.62
CA PRO A 92 5.65 -11.27 -7.74
C PRO A 92 4.89 -12.51 -7.24
N SER A 93 3.57 -12.45 -7.21
CA SER A 93 2.71 -13.59 -6.85
C SER A 93 2.51 -14.59 -8.01
N ASP A 94 3.26 -14.47 -9.10
CA ASP A 94 3.11 -15.30 -10.30
C ASP A 94 4.13 -16.44 -10.40
N ALA A 95 4.50 -17.06 -9.28
CA ALA A 95 4.96 -18.45 -9.32
C ALA A 95 3.72 -19.37 -9.42
N ARG A 96 3.20 -19.51 -10.64
CA ARG A 96 2.19 -20.52 -10.99
C ARG A 96 2.67 -21.89 -10.47
N PRO A 97 1.91 -22.62 -9.64
CA PRO A 97 2.30 -23.97 -9.26
C PRO A 97 2.33 -24.85 -10.52
N THR A 98 3.51 -25.29 -10.94
CA THR A 98 3.63 -26.36 -11.94
C THR A 98 2.92 -27.61 -11.40
N PRO A 99 2.00 -28.24 -12.17
CA PRO A 99 1.33 -29.45 -11.72
C PRO A 99 2.36 -30.57 -11.52
N ARG A 100 2.22 -31.33 -10.43
CA ARG A 100 2.97 -32.55 -10.15
C ARG A 100 2.92 -33.52 -11.34
N GLY A 101 3.98 -33.53 -12.14
CA GLY A 101 4.24 -34.53 -13.17
C GLY A 101 5.11 -35.66 -12.59
N MET A 102 4.46 -36.78 -12.30
CA MET A 102 4.99 -38.14 -12.15
C MET A 102 6.52 -38.33 -12.27
N GLY A 103 7.14 -38.62 -11.13
CA GLY A 103 8.38 -39.38 -11.10
C GLY A 103 8.13 -40.83 -11.54
N ARG A 104 8.39 -41.13 -12.82
CA ARG A 104 8.78 -42.47 -13.27
C ARG A 104 10.12 -42.34 -13.99
N ARG A 105 11.14 -42.90 -13.36
CA ARG A 105 12.50 -43.04 -13.88
C ARG A 105 12.45 -43.75 -15.24
N LEU A 106 13.03 -43.14 -16.27
CA LEU A 106 13.45 -43.85 -17.47
C LEU A 106 14.99 -43.78 -17.52
N PRO A 107 15.68 -44.93 -17.68
CA PRO A 107 17.13 -44.98 -17.76
C PRO A 107 17.65 -44.34 -19.06
N ALA A 108 18.83 -43.73 -19.00
CA ALA A 108 19.46 -43.08 -20.14
C ALA A 108 19.77 -44.08 -21.28
N PRO A 109 19.68 -43.67 -22.56
CA PRO A 109 20.10 -44.50 -23.68
C PRO A 109 21.64 -44.68 -23.73
N PRO A 110 22.14 -45.80 -24.28
CA PRO A 110 23.53 -46.23 -24.18
C PRO A 110 24.51 -45.34 -24.98
N VAL A 111 25.76 -45.25 -24.51
CA VAL A 111 26.86 -44.52 -25.17
C VAL A 111 27.13 -45.13 -26.55
N GLY A 112 26.88 -44.32 -27.60
CA GLY A 112 27.21 -44.65 -28.98
C GLY A 112 28.72 -44.56 -29.23
N ARG A 113 29.26 -45.67 -29.71
CA ARG A 113 30.63 -45.94 -30.18
C ARG A 113 31.13 -44.87 -31.16
N ILE A 114 32.24 -44.20 -30.84
CA ILE A 114 32.95 -43.35 -31.81
C ILE A 114 33.69 -44.28 -32.79
N LEU A 115 33.31 -44.26 -34.05
CA LEU A 115 34.12 -44.76 -35.17
C LEU A 115 34.99 -43.60 -35.64
N HIS A 116 36.31 -43.76 -35.52
CA HIS A 116 37.31 -42.94 -36.21
C HIS A 116 37.91 -43.78 -37.36
N PRO A 117 38.44 -43.12 -38.41
CA PRO A 117 38.43 -43.59 -39.81
C PRO A 117 39.15 -44.89 -40.10
#